data_AF-A0A8J7U9M3-F1
#
_entry.id   AF-A0A8J7U9M3-F1
#
_cell.length_a   1.000
_cell.length_b   1.000
_cell.length_c   1.000
_cell.angle_alpha   90.00
_cell.angle_beta   90.00
_cell.angle_gamma   90.00
#
_symmetry.space_group_name_H-M   'P 1'
#
loop_
_entity.id
_entity.type
_entity.pdbx_description
1 polymer ?
#
loop_
_entity_poly.entity_id
_entity_poly.type
_entity_poly.pdbx_seq_one_letter_code
_entity_poly.pdbx_strand_id
1 'polypeptide(L)'
;MLETLAYLFIVMLVFVATTEEIMFRGLLLNFVSEAFPVQQSILIVSVQFGLMHLGWGVPLELLFAYLAGVLFSFAFYKTQSLLMPVVMHGVGNVTLYLIALFA
;
A
#
# COMPACT_ATOMS: atom_id res chain seq x y z
N MET A 1 -20.64 -2.63 -16.80
CA MET A 1 -20.38 -1.79 -15.61
C MET A 1 -20.19 -2.63 -14.35
N LEU A 2 -21.18 -3.44 -13.93
CA LEU A 2 -21.04 -4.30 -12.73
C LEU A 2 -19.88 -5.30 -12.85
N GLU A 3 -19.73 -5.97 -14.00
CA GLU A 3 -18.63 -6.91 -14.26
C GLU A 3 -17.25 -6.25 -14.19
N THR A 4 -17.12 -5.05 -14.77
CA THR A 4 -15.88 -4.25 -14.73
C THR A 4 -15.52 -3.85 -13.30
N LEU A 5 -16.50 -3.45 -12.50
CA LEU A 5 -16.29 -3.12 -11.09
C LEU A 5 -15.86 -4.37 -10.30
N ALA A 6 -16.53 -5.50 -10.50
CA ALA A 6 -16.16 -6.76 -9.85
C ALA A 6 -14.72 -7.18 -10.19
N TYR A 7 -14.34 -7.09 -11.47
CA TYR A 7 -12.98 -7.35 -11.92
C TYR A 7 -11.96 -6.42 -11.24
N LEU A 8 -12.24 -5.11 -11.22
CA LEU A 8 -11.38 -4.12 -10.58
C LEU A 8 -11.17 -4.43 -9.08
N PHE A 9 -12.26 -4.71 -8.36
CA PHE A 9 -12.19 -5.07 -6.94
C PHE A 9 -11.33 -6.31 -6.71
N ILE A 10 -11.55 -7.37 -7.49
CA ILE A 10 -10.77 -8.61 -7.36
C ILE A 10 -9.29 -8.32 -7.61
N VAL A 11 -8.94 -7.65 -8.71
CA VAL A 11 -7.54 -7.38 -9.05
C VAL A 11 -6.89 -6.48 -8.00
N MET A 12 -7.50 -5.34 -7.67
CA MET A 12 -6.88 -4.34 -6.80
C MET A 12 -6.79 -4.77 -5.35
N LEU A 13 -7.80 -5.49 -4.83
CA LEU A 13 -7.86 -5.86 -3.43
C LEU A 13 -7.24 -7.24 -3.18
N VAL A 14 -7.59 -8.25 -3.98
CA VAL A 14 -7.15 -9.64 -3.76
C VAL A 14 -5.74 -9.88 -4.28
N PHE A 15 -5.37 -9.28 -5.42
CA PHE A 15 -4.05 -9.53 -6.01
C PHE A 15 -3.06 -8.42 -5.69
N VAL A 16 -3.34 -7.18 -6.09
CA VAL A 16 -2.39 -6.06 -5.94
C VAL A 16 -2.14 -5.74 -4.47
N ALA A 17 -3.17 -5.29 -3.74
CA ALA A 17 -3.00 -4.89 -2.35
C ALA A 17 -2.48 -6.05 -1.48
N THR A 18 -3.01 -7.26 -1.63
CA THR A 18 -2.54 -8.41 -0.85
C THR A 18 -1.06 -8.73 -1.10
N THR A 19 -0.63 -8.77 -2.36
CA THR A 19 0.77 -9.07 -2.69
C THR A 19 1.71 -8.00 -2.17
N GLU A 20 1.38 -6.73 -2.39
CA GLU A 20 2.20 -5.63 -1.93
C GLU A 20 2.27 -5.58 -0.40
N GLU A 21 1.15 -5.72 0.31
CA GLU A 21 1.18 -5.71 1.77
C GLU A 21 1.93 -6.89 2.37
N ILE A 22 1.83 -8.09 1.79
CA ILE A 22 2.66 -9.23 2.21
C ILE A 22 4.14 -8.90 2.04
N MET A 23 4.54 -8.35 0.89
CA MET A 23 5.94 -8.03 0.61
C MET A 23 6.48 -6.93 1.53
N PHE A 24 5.75 -5.81 1.65
CA PHE A 24 6.24 -4.65 2.38
C PHE A 24 6.04 -4.77 3.89
N ARG A 25 4.87 -5.24 4.35
CA ARG A 25 4.54 -5.27 5.79
C ARG A 25 4.82 -6.64 6.40
N GLY A 26 4.47 -7.70 5.67
CA GLY A 26 4.70 -9.07 6.11
C GLY A 26 6.17 -9.47 6.12
N LEU A 27 6.95 -9.02 5.12
CA LEU A 27 8.36 -9.41 4.99
C LEU A 27 9.31 -8.25 5.29
N LEU A 28 9.29 -7.19 4.47
CA LEU A 28 10.32 -6.16 4.52
C LEU A 28 10.31 -5.37 5.85
N LEU A 29 9.14 -4.98 6.35
CA LEU A 29 9.02 -4.25 7.62
C LEU A 29 9.49 -5.07 8.80
N ASN A 30 9.17 -6.37 8.84
CA ASN A 30 9.67 -7.27 9.88
C ASN A 30 11.19 -7.39 9.80
N PHE A 31 11.74 -7.63 8.60
CA PHE A 31 13.18 -7.72 8.38
C PHE A 31 13.93 -6.45 8.80
N VAL A 32 13.48 -5.26 8.36
CA VAL A 32 14.13 -3.99 8.72
C VAL A 32 14.03 -3.71 10.23
N SER A 33 12.95 -4.15 10.87
CA SER A 33 12.75 -3.99 12.32
C SER A 33 13.67 -4.85 13.18
N GLU A 34 14.38 -5.83 12.60
CA GLU A 34 15.45 -6.55 13.30
C GLU A 34 16.69 -5.67 13.54
N ALA A 35 16.92 -4.67 12.68
CA ALA A 35 18.10 -3.81 12.71
C ALA A 35 17.83 -2.37 13.17
N PHE A 36 16.59 -1.89 13.08
CA PHE A 36 16.23 -0.50 13.36
C PHE A 36 15.04 -0.40 14.33
N PRO A 37 14.93 0.70 15.11
CA PRO A 37 13.73 1.02 15.87
C PRO A 37 12.49 1.09 14.98
N VAL A 38 11.35 0.61 15.47
CA VAL A 38 10.12 0.47 14.67
C VAL A 38 9.69 1.75 13.96
N GLN A 39 9.88 2.92 14.57
CA GLN A 39 9.55 4.20 13.95
C GLN A 39 10.41 4.45 12.70
N GLN A 40 11.70 4.10 12.75
CA GLN A 40 12.60 4.23 11.61
C GLN A 40 12.28 3.19 10.54
N SER A 41 12.00 1.94 10.94
CA SER A 41 11.60 0.86 10.03
C SER A 41 10.35 1.22 9.24
N ILE A 42 9.33 1.81 9.89
CA ILE A 42 8.13 2.32 9.22
C ILE A 42 8.51 3.34 8.13
N LEU A 43 9.35 4.33 8.45
CA LEU A 43 9.74 5.36 7.48
C LEU A 43 10.55 4.77 6.32
N ILE A 44 11.53 3.91 6.60
CA ILE A 44 12.39 3.27 5.60
C ILE A 44 11.57 2.44 4.61
N VAL A 45 10.68 1.58 5.11
CA VAL A 45 9.83 0.74 4.26
C VAL A 45 8.84 1.58 3.47
N SER A 46 8.34 2.67 4.05
CA SER A 46 7.42 3.56 3.34
C SER A 46 8.12 4.34 2.21
N VAL A 47 9.39 4.71 2.38
CA VAL A 47 10.20 5.28 1.28
C VAL A 47 10.34 4.27 0.15
N GLN A 48 10.67 3.01 0.44
CA GLN A 48 10.76 1.94 -0.56
C GLN A 48 9.43 1.73 -1.30
N PHE A 49 8.32 1.72 -0.56
CA PHE A 49 6.98 1.62 -1.13
C PHE A 49 6.67 2.80 -2.08
N GLY A 50 6.98 4.03 -1.65
CA GLY A 50 6.89 5.21 -2.51
C GLY A 50 7.72 5.06 -3.78
N LEU A 51 9.00 4.72 -3.67
CA LEU A 51 9.92 4.60 -4.81
C LEU A 51 9.45 3.60 -5.89
N MET A 52 8.73 2.54 -5.53
CA MET A 52 8.13 1.63 -6.51
C MET A 52 7.09 2.31 -7.43
N HIS A 53 6.53 3.45 -7.01
CA HIS A 53 5.58 4.23 -7.79
C HIS A 53 6.25 5.26 -8.73
N LEU A 54 7.59 5.28 -8.81
CA LEU A 54 8.31 6.13 -9.78
C LEU A 54 7.94 5.81 -11.24
N GLY A 55 7.47 4.58 -11.53
CA GLY A 55 7.14 4.13 -12.89
C GLY A 55 6.06 4.96 -13.59
N TRP A 56 5.24 5.71 -12.84
CA TRP A 56 4.14 6.51 -13.38
C TRP A 56 4.56 7.92 -13.84
N GLY A 57 5.77 8.36 -13.51
CA GLY A 57 6.30 9.66 -13.95
C GLY A 57 5.64 10.88 -13.31
N VAL A 58 4.83 10.70 -12.26
CA VAL A 58 4.15 11.79 -11.54
C VAL A 58 4.79 11.97 -10.14
N PRO A 59 5.57 13.05 -9.90
CA PRO A 59 6.24 13.24 -8.61
C PRO A 59 5.30 13.33 -7.40
N LEU A 60 4.07 13.83 -7.60
CA LEU A 60 3.08 13.88 -6.52
C LEU A 60 2.60 12.49 -6.09
N GLU A 61 2.59 11.53 -7.02
CA GLU A 61 2.24 10.15 -6.71
C GLU A 61 3.28 9.50 -5.80
N LEU A 62 4.56 9.84 -5.99
CA LEU A 62 5.63 9.38 -5.12
C LEU A 62 5.39 9.80 -3.66
N LEU A 63 5.06 11.07 -3.45
CA LEU A 63 4.76 11.60 -2.11
C LEU A 63 3.50 10.96 -1.54
N PHE A 64 2.46 10.82 -2.35
CA PHE A 64 1.21 10.18 -1.94
C PHE A 64 1.43 8.72 -1.52
N ALA A 65 2.11 7.93 -2.36
CA ALA A 65 2.43 6.53 -2.10
C ALA A 65 3.32 6.39 -0.85
N TYR A 66 4.30 7.28 -0.65
CA TYR A 66 5.08 7.32 0.59
C TYR A 66 4.19 7.52 1.82
N LEU A 67 3.28 8.50 1.80
CA LEU A 67 2.40 8.80 2.94
C LEU A 67 1.40 7.67 3.21
N ALA A 68 0.81 7.09 2.16
CA ALA A 68 0.00 5.87 2.26
C ALA A 68 0.86 4.72 2.84
N GLY A 69 2.11 4.63 2.39
CA GLY A 69 3.14 3.73 2.87
C GLY A 69 3.28 3.75 4.39
N VAL A 70 3.41 4.95 4.96
CA VAL A 70 3.52 5.21 6.40
C VAL A 70 2.26 4.78 7.12
N LEU A 71 1.09 5.15 6.58
CA LEU A 71 -0.20 4.83 7.17
C LEU A 71 -0.42 3.31 7.26
N PHE A 72 -0.16 2.57 6.18
CA PHE A 72 -0.33 1.11 6.15
C PHE A 72 0.67 0.40 7.07
N SER A 73 1.92 0.86 7.10
CA SER A 73 2.95 0.31 8.00
C SER A 73 2.59 0.55 9.47
N PHE A 74 2.07 1.74 9.79
CA PHE A 74 1.56 2.05 11.12
C PHE A 74 0.33 1.20 11.48
N ALA A 75 -0.62 1.02 10.55
CA ALA A 75 -1.79 0.19 10.75
C ALA A 75 -1.42 -1.28 11.00
N PHE A 76 -0.48 -1.83 10.21
CA PHE A 76 0.07 -3.16 10.42
C PHE A 76 0.74 -3.27 11.79
N TYR A 77 1.64 -2.36 12.13
CA TYR A 77 2.32 -2.37 13.42
C TYR A 77 1.35 -2.28 14.60
N LYS A 78 0.29 -1.47 14.49
CA LYS A 78 -0.67 -1.31 15.58
C LYS A 78 -1.60 -2.51 15.74
N THR A 79 -2.00 -3.13 14.63
CA THR A 79 -2.99 -4.22 14.61
C THR A 79 -2.38 -5.62 14.59
N GLN A 80 -1.08 -5.73 14.27
CA GLN A 80 -0.37 -7.00 14.07
C GLN A 80 -1.08 -7.92 13.05
N SER A 81 -1.78 -7.32 12.07
CA SER A 81 -2.59 -8.01 11.09
C SER A 81 -2.37 -7.43 9.70
N LEU A 82 -2.16 -8.29 8.71
CA LEU A 82 -2.10 -7.90 7.29
C LEU A 82 -3.47 -7.54 6.74
N LEU A 83 -4.57 -8.00 7.34
CA LEU A 83 -5.90 -7.71 6.83
C LEU A 83 -6.21 -6.21 6.84
N MET A 84 -5.79 -5.50 7.90
CA MET A 84 -6.04 -4.07 8.01
C MET A 84 -5.39 -3.26 6.88
N PRO A 85 -4.06 -3.32 6.66
CA PRO A 85 -3.44 -2.58 5.56
C PRO A 85 -3.92 -3.08 4.19
N VAL A 86 -4.22 -4.37 3.99
CA VAL A 86 -4.73 -4.89 2.71
C VAL A 86 -6.07 -4.25 2.36
N VAL A 87 -6.99 -4.18 3.31
CA VAL A 87 -8.30 -3.55 3.08
C VAL A 87 -8.13 -2.04 2.84
N MET A 88 -7.31 -1.35 3.65
CA MET A 88 -7.04 0.08 3.47
C MET A 88 -6.48 0.39 2.09
N HIS A 89 -5.47 -0.39 1.67
CA HIS A 89 -4.81 -0.22 0.39
C HIS A 89 -5.76 -0.57 -0.78
N GLY A 90 -6.41 -1.73 -0.74
CA GLY A 90 -7.34 -2.15 -1.79
C GLY A 90 -8.50 -1.16 -1.99
N VAL A 91 -9.09 -0.66 -0.90
CA VAL A 91 -10.12 0.39 -0.98
C VAL A 91 -9.57 1.69 -1.55
N GLY A 92 -8.35 2.08 -1.16
CA GLY A 92 -7.65 3.24 -1.73
C GLY A 92 -7.48 3.13 -3.24
N ASN A 93 -6.97 2.00 -3.73
CA ASN A 93 -6.76 1.76 -5.16
C ASN A 93 -8.06 1.79 -5.95
N VAL A 94 -9.11 1.13 -5.45
CA VAL A 94 -10.44 1.17 -6.10
C VAL A 94 -10.97 2.60 -6.13
N THR A 95 -10.86 3.35 -5.03
CA THR A 95 -11.33 4.74 -4.95
C THR A 95 -10.60 5.63 -5.96
N LEU A 96 -9.27 5.55 -6.02
CA LEU A 96 -8.47 6.33 -6.97
C LEU A 96 -8.82 5.98 -8.41
N TYR A 97 -9.01 4.70 -8.72
CA TYR A 97 -9.41 4.27 -10.05
C TYR A 97 -10.80 4.81 -10.43
N LEU A 98 -11.77 4.77 -9.51
CA LEU A 98 -13.10 5.33 -9.75
C LEU A 98 -13.04 6.85 -9.96
N ILE A 99 -12.25 7.57 -9.17
CA ILE A 99 -12.03 9.01 -9.37
C ILE A 99 -11.45 9.26 -10.76
N ALA A 100 -10.40 8.54 -11.15
CA ALA A 100 -9.77 8.69 -12.46
C ALA A 100 -10.71 8.33 -13.63
N LEU A 101 -11.66 7.41 -13.42
CA LEU A 101 -12.63 7.01 -14.45
C LEU A 101 -13.75 8.04 -14.68
N PHE A 102 -14.10 8.82 -13.65
CA PHE A 102 -15.23 9.75 -13.68
C PHE A 102 -14.83 11.25 -13.59
N ALA A 103 -13.55 11.55 -13.43
CA ALA A 103 -12.98 12.91 -13.49
C ALA A 103 -12.70 13.32 -14.94
#